data_AF-A0A2V5K7M1-F1
#
_entry.id   AF-A0A2V5K7M1-F1
#
_cell.length_a   1.000
_cell.length_b   1.000
_cell.length_c   1.000
_cell.angle_alpha   90.00
_cell.angle_beta   90.00
_cell.angle_gamma   90.00
#
_symmetry.space_group_name_H-M   'P 1'
#
loop_
_entity.id
_entity.type
_entity.pdbx_description
1 polymer ?
#
loop_
_entity_poly.entity_id
_entity_poly.type
_entity_poly.pdbx_seq_one_letter_code
_entity_poly.pdbx_strand_id
1 'polypeptide(L)'
;MAQSYGLMEIARIGALFLSGDWIEEALPPKYRAYPNGDELDFEEIPYNAVKRTLLLTERIDPSSGAIAAVWVRRPDDPDKGEVLVAGKALPIEGPDIIVLGAEIRRAFSGLPTRRKRPVGESVYVPVRNSEDDIVGVLEVSTLRETYFI
;
A
#
# COMPACT_ATOMS: atom_id res chain seq x y z
N MET A 1 -28.54 9.31 -6.37
CA MET A 1 -27.95 8.66 -5.18
C MET A 1 -26.56 8.23 -5.57
N ALA A 2 -25.52 8.63 -4.83
CA ALA A 2 -24.16 8.17 -5.09
C ALA A 2 -24.07 6.66 -4.85
N GLN A 3 -23.43 5.92 -5.74
CA GLN A 3 -23.17 4.50 -5.57
C GLN A 3 -22.20 4.32 -4.40
N SER A 4 -22.59 3.56 -3.38
CA SER A 4 -21.71 3.23 -2.26
C SER A 4 -20.94 1.96 -2.61
N TYR A 5 -19.62 2.01 -2.45
CA TYR A 5 -18.72 0.92 -2.78
C TYR A 5 -18.25 0.21 -1.50
N GLY A 6 -18.20 -1.12 -1.53
CA GLY A 6 -17.57 -1.87 -0.44
C GLY A 6 -16.06 -1.63 -0.42
N LEU A 7 -15.41 -1.71 0.75
CA LEU A 7 -13.97 -1.44 0.88
C LEU A 7 -13.09 -2.30 -0.03
N MET A 8 -13.48 -3.57 -0.22
CA MET A 8 -12.82 -4.49 -1.16
C MET A 8 -12.95 -4.04 -2.62
N GLU A 9 -14.08 -3.43 -2.99
CA GLU A 9 -14.30 -2.93 -4.35
C GLU A 9 -13.47 -1.67 -4.60
N ILE A 10 -13.42 -0.76 -3.62
CA ILE A 10 -12.51 0.40 -3.62
C ILE A 10 -11.06 -0.08 -3.81
N ALA A 11 -10.61 -1.07 -3.04
CA ALA A 11 -9.26 -1.60 -3.14
C ALA A 11 -8.97 -2.26 -4.49
N ARG A 12 -9.92 -3.02 -5.05
CA ARG A 12 -9.76 -3.63 -6.38
C ARG A 12 -9.66 -2.58 -7.48
N ILE A 13 -10.53 -1.57 -7.47
CA ILE A 13 -10.48 -0.47 -8.44
C ILE A 13 -9.16 0.29 -8.27
N GLY A 14 -8.75 0.63 -7.05
CA GLY A 14 -7.49 1.31 -6.77
C GLY A 14 -6.26 0.53 -7.27
N ALA A 15 -6.25 -0.79 -7.05
CA ALA A 15 -5.18 -1.67 -7.52
C ALA A 15 -5.03 -1.70 -9.04
N LEU A 16 -6.11 -1.47 -9.82
CA LEU A 16 -6.02 -1.40 -11.28
C LEU A 16 -5.20 -0.20 -11.78
N PHE A 17 -5.10 0.87 -10.99
CA PHE A 17 -4.36 2.09 -11.33
C PHE A 17 -3.01 2.18 -10.62
N LEU A 18 -2.67 1.18 -9.81
CA LEU A 18 -1.44 1.16 -9.04
C LEU A 18 -0.42 0.28 -9.75
N SER A 19 0.55 0.92 -10.41
CA SER A 19 1.64 0.21 -11.08
C SER A 19 2.61 -0.36 -10.04
N GLY A 20 2.90 -1.67 -10.13
CA GLY A 20 3.96 -2.30 -9.34
C GLY A 20 5.36 -1.78 -9.68
N ASP A 21 5.62 -1.44 -10.95
CA ASP A 21 6.93 -0.91 -11.36
C ASP A 21 7.25 0.39 -10.59
N TRP A 22 6.26 1.27 -10.41
CA TRP A 22 6.43 2.49 -9.60
C TRP A 22 6.61 2.20 -8.11
N ILE A 23 6.10 1.09 -7.59
CA ILE A 23 6.35 0.69 -6.20
C ILE A 23 7.82 0.31 -6.03
N GLU A 24 8.39 -0.46 -6.96
CA GLU A 24 9.79 -0.87 -6.92
C GLU A 24 10.74 0.32 -7.08
N GLU A 25 10.47 1.20 -8.04
CA GLU A 25 11.26 2.41 -8.26
C GLU A 25 11.18 3.38 -7.06
N ALA A 26 10.03 3.43 -6.36
CA ALA A 26 9.85 4.23 -5.16
C ALA A 26 10.52 3.64 -3.91
N LEU A 27 11.01 2.39 -3.94
CA LEU A 27 11.72 1.80 -2.81
C LEU A 27 12.99 2.61 -2.49
N PRO A 28 13.34 2.74 -1.20
CA PRO A 28 14.65 3.23 -0.81
C PRO A 28 15.79 2.47 -1.53
N PRO A 29 16.87 3.15 -1.96
CA PRO A 29 17.96 2.51 -2.71
C PRO A 29 18.52 1.26 -2.05
N LYS A 30 18.59 1.22 -0.71
CA LYS A 30 19.01 0.06 0.10
C LYS A 30 18.21 -1.23 -0.15
N TYR A 31 17.03 -1.14 -0.76
CA TYR A 31 16.18 -2.29 -1.07
C TYR A 31 16.11 -2.61 -2.57
N ARG A 32 16.68 -1.77 -3.44
CA ARG A 32 16.80 -2.05 -4.87
C ARG A 32 18.05 -2.90 -5.09
N ALA A 33 17.95 -3.98 -5.87
CA ALA A 33 19.03 -4.95 -6.10
C ALA A 33 20.27 -4.40 -6.85
N TYR A 34 20.41 -3.08 -7.01
CA TYR A 34 21.49 -2.44 -7.76
C TYR A 34 22.41 -1.64 -6.82
N PRO A 35 23.48 -2.26 -6.28
CA PRO A 35 24.50 -1.57 -5.51
C PRO A 35 25.58 -1.04 -6.46
N ASN A 36 25.22 -0.14 -7.38
CA ASN A 36 26.22 0.67 -8.07
C ASN A 36 26.26 2.03 -7.39
N GLY A 37 27.47 2.40 -6.95
CA GLY A 37 27.73 3.49 -6.03
C GLY A 37 27.13 4.84 -6.43
N ASP A 38 26.91 5.65 -5.39
CA ASP A 38 26.51 7.06 -5.40
C ASP A 38 25.02 7.42 -5.65
N GLU A 39 24.15 6.47 -6.00
CA GLU A 39 22.71 6.76 -6.15
C GLU A 39 21.94 6.66 -4.82
N LEU A 40 22.08 7.69 -3.99
CA LEU A 40 21.24 7.95 -2.80
C LEU A 40 19.90 8.62 -3.14
N ASP A 41 19.59 8.76 -4.43
CA ASP A 41 18.50 9.63 -4.87
C ASP A 41 17.16 8.89 -4.79
N PHE A 42 16.37 9.31 -3.81
CA PHE A 42 14.94 9.06 -3.75
C PHE A 42 14.30 9.52 -5.07
N GLU A 43 13.63 8.60 -5.76
CA GLU A 43 12.95 8.94 -7.01
C GLU A 43 11.57 9.52 -6.71
N GLU A 44 11.47 10.84 -6.80
CA GLU A 44 10.25 11.57 -6.45
C GLU A 44 9.07 11.25 -7.40
N ILE A 45 9.37 11.00 -8.68
CA ILE A 45 8.35 10.71 -9.70
C ILE A 45 7.54 9.45 -9.39
N PRO A 46 8.16 8.25 -9.21
CA PRO A 46 7.43 7.03 -8.90
C PRO A 46 6.73 7.13 -7.54
N TYR A 47 7.37 7.74 -6.53
CA TYR A 47 6.73 7.98 -5.23
C TYR A 47 5.44 8.82 -5.36
N ASN A 48 5.53 9.94 -6.07
CA ASN A 48 4.38 10.82 -6.31
C ASN A 48 3.29 10.14 -7.15
N ALA A 49 3.66 9.27 -8.09
CA ALA A 49 2.72 8.49 -8.87
C ALA A 49 1.92 7.54 -7.96
N VAL A 50 2.60 6.76 -7.11
CA VAL A 50 1.97 5.90 -6.09
C VAL A 50 1.07 6.74 -5.17
N LYS A 51 1.57 7.85 -4.63
CA LYS A 51 0.82 8.74 -3.74
C LYS A 51 -0.47 9.26 -4.39
N ARG A 52 -0.41 9.69 -5.66
CA ARG A 52 -1.57 10.16 -6.41
C ARG A 52 -2.59 9.05 -6.60
N THR A 53 -2.16 7.83 -6.94
CA THR A 53 -3.05 6.68 -7.06
C THR A 53 -3.74 6.34 -5.73
N LEU A 54 -3.03 6.40 -4.60
CA LEU A 54 -3.64 6.22 -3.28
C LEU A 54 -4.69 7.29 -2.99
N LEU A 55 -4.40 8.55 -3.26
CA LEU A 55 -5.36 9.65 -3.07
C LEU A 55 -6.59 9.52 -4.00
N LEU A 56 -6.42 8.99 -5.22
CA LEU A 56 -7.54 8.68 -6.10
C LEU A 56 -8.35 7.49 -5.57
N THR A 57 -7.68 6.46 -5.04
CA THR A 57 -8.33 5.30 -4.43
C THR A 57 -9.24 5.71 -3.28
N GLU A 58 -8.78 6.60 -2.41
CA GLU A 58 -9.58 7.16 -1.30
C GLU A 58 -10.78 8.01 -1.77
N ARG A 59 -10.77 8.47 -3.02
CA ARG A 59 -11.83 9.30 -3.63
C ARG A 59 -12.83 8.49 -4.45
N ILE A 60 -12.64 7.18 -4.62
CA ILE A 60 -13.59 6.31 -5.33
C ILE A 60 -14.97 6.36 -4.66
N ASP A 61 -15.00 6.27 -3.32
CA ASP A 61 -16.19 6.54 -2.52
C ASP A 61 -15.82 7.47 -1.36
N PRO A 62 -15.99 8.80 -1.53
CA PRO A 62 -15.66 9.77 -0.49
C PRO A 62 -16.44 9.57 0.81
N SER A 63 -17.62 8.93 0.76
CA SER A 63 -18.47 8.71 1.92
C SER A 63 -18.00 7.54 2.79
N SER A 64 -17.20 6.63 2.24
CA SER A 64 -16.64 5.47 2.95
C SER A 64 -15.65 5.85 4.06
N GLY A 65 -15.07 7.06 4.00
CA GLY A 65 -13.98 7.47 4.88
C GLY A 65 -12.67 6.71 4.64
N ALA A 66 -12.59 5.88 3.58
CA ALA A 66 -11.44 5.03 3.30
C ALA A 66 -10.11 5.80 3.25
N ILE A 67 -9.08 5.19 3.79
CA ILE A 67 -7.68 5.57 3.62
C ILE A 67 -6.96 4.45 2.86
N ALA A 68 -5.90 4.78 2.14
CA ALA A 68 -5.15 3.81 1.37
C ALA A 68 -3.65 3.89 1.68
N ALA A 69 -2.97 2.74 1.71
CA ALA A 69 -1.53 2.65 1.93
C ALA A 69 -0.93 1.49 1.11
N VAL A 70 0.34 1.62 0.71
CA VAL A 70 1.11 0.54 0.11
C VAL A 70 2.09 0.01 1.15
N TRP A 71 1.98 -1.29 1.41
CA TRP A 71 2.95 -2.06 2.19
C TRP A 71 3.97 -2.70 1.27
N VAL A 72 5.23 -2.73 1.72
CA VAL A 72 6.32 -3.46 1.07
C VAL A 72 6.99 -4.41 2.06
N ARG A 73 7.50 -5.54 1.55
CA ARG A 73 8.30 -6.48 2.35
C ARG A 73 9.74 -6.00 2.41
N ARG A 74 10.41 -6.34 3.51
CA ARG A 74 11.86 -6.21 3.59
C ARG A 74 12.55 -7.32 2.81
N PRO A 75 13.55 -7.01 1.97
CA PRO A 75 14.32 -8.03 1.26
C PRO A 75 15.11 -8.95 2.19
N ASP A 76 15.57 -8.43 3.33
CA ASP A 76 16.40 -9.16 4.30
C ASP A 76 15.59 -9.99 5.31
N ASP A 77 14.32 -9.63 5.52
CA ASP A 77 13.40 -10.35 6.41
C ASP A 77 11.96 -10.28 5.86
N PRO A 78 11.53 -11.26 5.03
CA PRO A 78 10.23 -11.23 4.36
C PRO A 78 9.01 -11.30 5.29
N ASP A 79 9.20 -11.64 6.57
CA ASP A 79 8.15 -11.58 7.59
C ASP A 79 7.95 -10.16 8.16
N LYS A 80 8.82 -9.22 7.80
CA LYS A 80 8.71 -7.80 8.15
C LYS A 80 8.40 -6.93 6.94
N GLY A 81 7.72 -5.83 7.21
CA GLY A 81 7.42 -4.84 6.20
C GLY A 81 7.14 -3.47 6.80
N GLU A 82 7.01 -2.49 5.92
CA GLU A 82 6.77 -1.10 6.26
C GLU A 82 5.79 -0.48 5.27
N VAL A 83 5.15 0.61 5.67
CA VAL A 83 4.33 1.42 4.77
C VAL A 83 5.27 2.26 3.90
N LEU A 84 5.30 1.98 2.60
CA LEU A 84 6.09 2.75 1.65
C LEU A 84 5.46 4.13 1.40
N VAL A 85 4.17 4.14 1.09
CA VAL A 85 3.38 5.35 0.81
C VAL A 85 2.00 5.20 1.42
N ALA A 86 1.51 6.28 2.03
CA ALA A 86 0.13 6.38 2.48
C ALA A 86 -0.58 7.52 1.74
N GLY A 87 -1.90 7.44 1.60
CA GLY A 87 -2.75 8.48 1.04
C GLY A 87 -2.91 9.66 2.00
N LYS A 88 -4.14 9.96 2.44
CA LYS A 88 -4.38 11.10 3.34
C LYS A 88 -3.97 10.86 4.80
N ALA A 89 -3.81 9.61 5.22
CA ALA A 89 -3.49 9.24 6.59
C ALA A 89 -2.73 7.91 6.63
N LEU A 90 -2.03 7.63 7.74
CA LEU A 90 -1.39 6.35 7.97
C LEU A 90 -2.39 5.34 8.54
N PRO A 91 -2.22 4.03 8.25
CA PRO A 91 -2.90 2.98 8.99
C PRO A 91 -2.47 3.02 10.46
N ILE A 92 -3.26 2.41 11.35
CA ILE A 92 -2.96 2.35 12.81
C ILE A 92 -1.60 1.71 13.08
N GLU A 93 -1.14 0.81 12.22
CA GLU A 93 0.18 0.21 12.36
C GLU A 93 1.36 1.18 12.15
N GLY A 94 1.12 2.41 11.68
CA GLY A 94 2.13 3.45 11.51
C GLY A 94 3.07 3.23 10.32
N PRO A 95 4.14 4.04 10.20
CA PRO A 95 5.17 3.92 9.17
C PRO A 95 6.33 2.99 9.56
N ASP A 96 6.29 2.44 10.78
CA ASP A 96 7.38 1.66 11.33
C ASP A 96 7.53 0.30 10.63
N ILE A 97 8.73 -0.27 10.77
CA ILE A 97 8.99 -1.65 10.36
C ILE A 97 8.32 -2.57 11.37
N ILE A 98 7.33 -3.33 10.92
CA ILE A 98 6.55 -4.24 11.76
C ILE A 98 6.66 -5.68 11.28
N VAL A 99 6.30 -6.62 12.17
CA VAL A 99 6.01 -8.00 11.78
C VAL A 99 4.68 -8.03 11.03
N LEU A 100 4.68 -8.59 9.82
CA LEU A 100 3.50 -8.63 8.97
C LEU A 100 2.45 -9.59 9.51
N GLY A 101 1.24 -9.06 9.71
CA GLY A 101 0.07 -9.86 10.08
C GLY A 101 -0.28 -10.93 9.05
N ALA A 102 -1.06 -11.94 9.46
CA ALA A 102 -1.44 -13.06 8.60
C ALA A 102 -2.20 -12.61 7.34
N GLU A 103 -2.98 -11.54 7.41
CA GLU A 103 -3.75 -11.01 6.28
C GLU A 103 -2.85 -10.35 5.23
N ILE A 104 -1.87 -9.55 5.66
CA ILE A 104 -0.89 -8.92 4.76
C ILE A 104 0.02 -9.99 4.14
N ARG A 105 0.50 -10.97 4.93
CA ARG A 105 1.29 -12.09 4.39
C ARG A 105 0.54 -12.91 3.35
N ARG A 106 -0.76 -13.15 3.57
CA ARG A 106 -1.64 -13.80 2.57
C ARG A 106 -1.85 -12.95 1.33
N ALA A 107 -1.92 -11.62 1.46
CA ALA A 107 -1.95 -10.74 0.30
C ALA A 107 -0.63 -10.81 -0.48
N PHE A 108 0.52 -10.85 0.18
CA PHE A 108 1.82 -11.09 -0.46
C PHE A 108 1.96 -12.48 -1.10
N SER A 109 1.06 -13.43 -0.81
CA SER A 109 0.96 -14.71 -1.52
C SER A 109 -0.07 -14.69 -2.67
N GLY A 110 -0.56 -13.51 -3.06
CA GLY A 110 -1.44 -13.31 -4.21
C GLY A 110 -2.94 -13.39 -3.89
N LEU A 111 -3.33 -13.49 -2.61
CA LEU A 111 -4.73 -13.64 -2.22
C LEU A 111 -5.24 -12.36 -1.56
N PRO A 112 -6.20 -11.64 -2.17
CA PRO A 112 -6.85 -10.52 -1.51
C PRO A 112 -7.47 -10.95 -0.19
N THR A 113 -7.19 -10.24 0.90
CA THR A 113 -7.69 -10.57 2.24
C THR A 113 -8.45 -9.42 2.86
N ARG A 114 -9.19 -9.74 3.92
CA ARG A 114 -9.92 -8.77 4.74
C ARG A 114 -9.63 -9.06 6.20
N ARG A 115 -9.41 -8.00 6.98
CA ARG A 115 -9.29 -8.03 8.43
C ARG A 115 -10.40 -7.19 9.04
N LYS A 116 -11.35 -7.84 9.72
CA LYS A 116 -12.30 -7.15 10.59
C LYS A 116 -11.59 -6.80 11.91
N ARG A 117 -11.84 -5.61 12.44
CA ARG A 117 -11.34 -5.18 13.74
C ARG A 117 -12.51 -4.78 14.64
N PRO A 118 -12.29 -4.61 15.96
CA PRO A 118 -13.34 -4.12 16.87
C PRO A 118 -13.95 -2.78 16.43
N VAL A 119 -13.12 -1.94 15.82
CA VAL A 119 -13.53 -0.69 15.16
C VAL A 119 -13.04 -0.79 13.73
N GLY A 120 -13.93 -0.68 12.75
CA GLY A 120 -13.57 -0.66 11.32
C GLY A 120 -13.08 -1.99 10.72
N GLU A 121 -12.58 -1.90 9.49
CA GLU A 121 -12.00 -3.01 8.75
C GLU A 121 -10.88 -2.52 7.82
N SER A 122 -9.96 -3.44 7.49
CA SER A 122 -8.96 -3.26 6.45
C SER A 122 -9.12 -4.35 5.39
N VAL A 123 -8.85 -4.02 4.14
CA VAL A 123 -8.69 -4.98 3.05
C VAL A 123 -7.31 -4.84 2.46
N TYR A 124 -6.76 -5.95 1.98
CA TYR A 124 -5.41 -6.04 1.46
C TYR A 124 -5.45 -6.70 0.09
N VAL A 125 -4.92 -6.04 -0.93
CA VAL A 125 -4.90 -6.52 -2.31
C VAL A 125 -3.45 -6.57 -2.80
N PRO A 126 -2.98 -7.70 -3.37
CA PRO A 126 -1.64 -7.75 -3.97
C PRO A 126 -1.52 -6.77 -5.13
N VAL A 127 -0.35 -6.15 -5.25
CA VAL A 127 0.01 -5.31 -6.38
C VAL A 127 1.16 -5.96 -7.11
N ARG A 128 1.01 -6.10 -8.42
CA ARG A 128 2.00 -6.77 -9.28
C ARG A 128 2.72 -5.78 -10.17
N ASN A 129 3.99 -6.04 -10.44
CA ASN A 129 4.76 -5.32 -11.45
C ASN A 129 4.50 -5.90 -12.85
N SER A 130 5.19 -5.36 -13.85
CA SER A 130 5.10 -5.80 -15.25
C SER A 130 5.60 -7.24 -15.49
N GLU A 131 6.38 -7.81 -14.57
CA GLU A 131 6.88 -9.20 -14.60
C GLU A 131 5.95 -10.20 -13.87
N ASP A 132 4.76 -9.75 -13.44
CA ASP A 132 3.77 -10.51 -12.64
C ASP A 132 4.24 -10.81 -11.20
N ASP A 133 5.32 -10.20 -10.72
CA ASP A 133 5.80 -10.35 -9.34
C ASP A 133 5.02 -9.47 -8.35
N ILE A 134 4.75 -9.99 -7.14
CA ILE A 134 4.07 -9.22 -6.08
C ILE A 134 5.08 -8.36 -5.32
N VAL A 135 5.08 -7.08 -5.66
CA VAL A 135 6.03 -6.08 -5.16
C VAL A 135 5.47 -5.23 -4.02
N GLY A 136 4.15 -5.24 -3.84
CA GLY A 136 3.49 -4.51 -2.76
C GLY A 136 2.12 -5.07 -2.43
N VAL A 137 1.55 -4.57 -1.35
CA VAL A 137 0.16 -4.82 -0.95
C VAL A 137 -0.53 -3.49 -0.73
N LEU A 138 -1.60 -3.25 -1.47
CA LEU A 138 -2.51 -2.13 -1.24
C LEU A 138 -3.40 -2.47 -0.04
N GLU A 139 -3.24 -1.74 1.06
CA GLU A 139 -4.22 -1.67 2.12
C GLU A 139 -5.23 -0.57 1.82
N VAL A 140 -6.52 -0.87 1.99
CA VAL A 140 -7.55 0.15 2.14
C VAL A 140 -8.25 -0.09 3.47
N SER A 141 -8.34 0.93 4.32
CA SER A 141 -8.87 0.83 5.68
C SER A 141 -9.87 1.93 6.00
N THR A 142 -10.81 1.64 6.90
CA THR A 142 -11.63 2.67 7.57
C THR A 142 -10.99 3.17 8.87
N LEU A 143 -9.85 2.58 9.26
CA LEU A 143 -9.10 2.94 10.45
C LEU A 143 -7.93 3.84 10.08
N ARG A 144 -7.68 4.87 10.89
CA ARG A 144 -6.60 5.82 10.64
C ARG A 144 -5.91 6.22 11.94
N GLU A 145 -4.61 6.44 11.84
CA GLU A 145 -3.92 7.40 12.68
C GLU A 145 -3.77 8.70 11.89
N THR A 146 -4.22 9.80 12.49
CA THR A 146 -4.15 11.12 11.85
C THR A 146 -2.70 11.56 11.81
N TYR A 147 -2.22 11.90 10.62
CA TYR A 147 -0.96 12.65 10.48
C TYR A 147 -1.25 13.99 9.80
N PHE A 148 -0.49 15.01 10.24
CA PHE A 148 -0.63 16.45 10.06
C PHE A 148 -1.59 17.17 11.05
N ILE A 149 -0.99 18.09 11.81
CA ILE A 149 -1.59 19.35 12.29
C ILE A 149 -1.47 20.35 11.13
#